data_AF-G1QC26-F1
#
_entry.id   AF-G1QC26-F1
#
_cell.length_a   1.000
_cell.length_b   1.000
_cell.length_c   1.000
_cell.angle_alpha   90.00
_cell.angle_beta   90.00
_cell.angle_gamma   90.00
#
_symmetry.space_group_name_H-M   'P 1'
#
loop_
_entity.id
_entity.type
_entity.pdbx_description
1 polymer ?
#
loop_
_entity_poly.entity_id
_entity_poly.type
_entity_poly.pdbx_seq_one_letter_code
_entity_poly.pdbx_strand_id
1 'polypeptide(L)'
;VQRPPRLHAKPSQVPAVEVTPSGASYNPSFEDHQTLLWEAHEVELQRQREAEKLERQLALPPAEQAATQESVFEEMCQGLLEESDGEGEPGEGQDQGPEGAGDQARDDELGGAEATTPARLAAVEKKTEQQRRREKAARMLRVQQAAVRAARLRHQELFRLRGIKAQVAQRLAELARRRERRRAQRLAEADKPRRLGRLKYQAPDIDVQLSSELADSLRTLKPEGNILRDRFKSFQKRNMIEPRERAKFKRKYKVKLVEKRAFREIQL
;
A
#
# COMPACT_ATOMS: atom_id res chain seq x y z
N VAL A 1 3.39 43.85 4.71
CA VAL A 1 3.95 42.47 4.69
C VAL A 1 3.17 41.65 3.67
N GLN A 2 3.82 41.10 2.64
CA GLN A 2 3.17 40.14 1.73
C GLN A 2 3.10 38.76 2.39
N ARG A 3 2.01 38.01 2.17
CA ARG A 3 1.84 36.65 2.70
C ARG A 3 2.24 35.61 1.64
N PRO A 4 2.87 34.48 2.01
CA PRO A 4 3.24 33.45 1.04
C PRO A 4 1.99 32.79 0.43
N PRO A 5 1.98 32.52 -0.89
CA PRO A 5 0.76 32.15 -1.64
C PRO A 5 0.09 30.85 -1.14
N ARG A 6 0.86 29.94 -0.52
CA ARG A 6 0.33 28.70 0.06
C ARG A 6 -0.71 28.93 1.16
N LEU A 7 -0.69 30.07 1.86
CA LEU A 7 -1.68 30.39 2.89
C LEU A 7 -3.06 30.78 2.33
N HIS A 8 -3.16 31.03 1.02
CA HIS A 8 -4.44 31.34 0.35
C HIS A 8 -5.10 30.10 -0.26
N ALA A 9 -4.41 28.95 -0.27
CA ALA A 9 -4.95 27.69 -0.76
C ALA A 9 -5.83 27.02 0.31
N LYS A 10 -7.07 26.65 -0.05
CA LYS A 10 -7.96 25.87 0.82
C LYS A 10 -7.48 24.41 0.92
N PRO A 11 -7.61 23.72 2.08
CA PRO A 11 -7.18 22.33 2.25
C PRO A 11 -8.10 21.28 1.59
N SER A 12 -9.31 21.68 1.19
CA SER A 12 -10.32 20.87 0.49
C SER A 12 -11.14 21.75 -0.46
N GLN A 13 -11.87 21.12 -1.39
CA GLN A 13 -12.88 21.82 -2.21
C GLN A 13 -14.30 21.78 -1.61
N VAL A 14 -14.58 20.80 -0.73
CA VAL A 14 -15.82 20.63 0.06
C VAL A 14 -16.32 21.96 0.66
N PRO A 15 -17.62 22.28 0.54
CA PRO A 15 -18.19 23.53 1.04
C PRO A 15 -18.18 23.63 2.58
N ALA A 16 -18.26 24.86 3.10
CA ALA A 16 -18.24 25.09 4.55
C ALA A 16 -19.52 24.64 5.26
N VAL A 17 -20.63 24.66 4.53
CA VAL A 17 -21.97 24.22 4.93
C VAL A 17 -22.39 23.20 3.87
N GLU A 18 -22.80 22.03 4.30
CA GLU A 18 -23.48 21.08 3.42
C GLU A 18 -24.99 21.30 3.57
N VAL A 19 -25.71 21.20 2.44
CA VAL A 19 -27.16 21.35 2.40
C VAL A 19 -27.77 19.97 2.62
N THR A 20 -28.73 19.86 3.53
CA THR A 20 -29.46 18.62 3.79
C THR A 20 -30.38 18.26 2.61
N PRO A 21 -30.65 16.97 2.37
CA PRO A 21 -31.59 16.54 1.34
C PRO A 21 -33.02 17.02 1.64
N SER A 22 -33.84 17.09 0.59
CA SER A 22 -35.26 17.47 0.63
C SER A 22 -36.08 16.66 1.64
N GLY A 23 -35.76 15.38 1.81
CA GLY A 23 -36.41 14.49 2.79
C GLY A 23 -36.23 14.89 4.25
N ALA A 24 -35.20 15.71 4.56
CA ALA A 24 -34.92 16.23 5.90
C ALA A 24 -35.55 17.63 6.11
N SER A 25 -36.43 18.07 5.20
CA SER A 25 -37.25 19.25 5.41
C SER A 25 -38.41 18.95 6.37
N TYR A 26 -38.96 20.00 6.98
CA TYR A 26 -40.05 19.89 7.94
C TYR A 26 -41.35 19.28 7.36
N ASN A 27 -41.62 19.51 6.07
CA ASN A 27 -42.76 18.96 5.36
C ASN A 27 -42.28 18.45 3.98
N PRO A 28 -41.65 17.26 3.95
CA PRO A 28 -41.04 16.71 2.74
C PRO A 28 -42.11 16.14 1.81
N SER A 29 -41.78 15.94 0.52
CA SER A 29 -42.60 15.05 -0.30
C SER A 29 -42.47 13.61 0.20
N PHE A 30 -43.49 12.77 -0.04
CA PHE A 30 -43.44 11.37 0.36
C PHE A 30 -42.24 10.63 -0.28
N GLU A 31 -41.91 10.94 -1.53
CA GLU A 31 -40.79 10.34 -2.27
C GLU A 31 -39.44 10.79 -1.69
N ASP A 32 -39.27 12.09 -1.39
CA ASP A 32 -38.07 12.64 -0.74
C ASP A 32 -37.87 12.04 0.66
N HIS A 33 -38.96 11.85 1.41
CA HIS A 33 -38.93 11.27 2.74
C HIS A 33 -38.55 9.78 2.73
N GLN A 34 -39.18 8.98 1.85
CA GLN A 34 -38.89 7.55 1.73
C GLN A 34 -37.48 7.28 1.20
N THR A 35 -36.97 8.09 0.26
CA THR A 35 -35.59 7.97 -0.22
C THR A 35 -34.58 8.25 0.90
N LEU A 36 -34.78 9.30 1.70
CA LEU A 36 -33.90 9.60 2.85
C LEU A 36 -33.96 8.53 3.94
N LEU A 37 -35.16 8.04 4.29
CA LEU A 37 -35.32 6.92 5.23
C LEU A 37 -34.62 5.66 4.72
N TRP A 38 -34.68 5.39 3.42
CA TRP A 38 -34.02 4.25 2.81
C TRP A 38 -32.49 4.36 2.85
N GLU A 39 -31.92 5.55 2.57
CA GLU A 39 -30.47 5.81 2.73
C GLU A 39 -30.02 5.61 4.19
N ALA A 40 -30.78 6.10 5.17
CA ALA A 40 -30.47 5.90 6.59
C ALA A 40 -30.55 4.42 7.00
N HIS A 41 -31.57 3.71 6.51
CA HIS A 41 -31.75 2.28 6.74
C HIS A 41 -30.63 1.44 6.10
N GLU A 42 -30.12 1.78 4.91
CA GLU A 42 -28.95 1.11 4.32
C GLU A 42 -27.69 1.25 5.20
N VAL A 43 -27.49 2.42 5.82
CA VAL A 43 -26.36 2.67 6.73
C VAL A 43 -26.49 1.85 8.02
N GLU A 44 -27.69 1.75 8.60
CA GLU A 44 -27.91 0.92 9.80
C GLU A 44 -27.87 -0.58 9.50
N LEU A 45 -28.37 -1.05 8.35
CA LEU A 45 -28.17 -2.45 7.92
C LEU A 45 -26.68 -2.80 7.76
N GLN A 46 -25.85 -1.86 7.28
CA GLN A 46 -24.40 -2.07 7.22
C GLN A 46 -23.79 -2.20 8.63
N ARG A 47 -24.19 -1.32 9.57
CA ARG A 47 -23.76 -1.37 10.98
C ARG A 47 -24.18 -2.66 11.67
N GLN A 48 -25.42 -3.10 11.49
CA GLN A 48 -25.93 -4.38 12.02
C GLN A 48 -25.13 -5.57 11.46
N ARG A 49 -24.90 -5.62 10.14
CA ARG A 49 -24.08 -6.67 9.51
C ARG A 49 -22.61 -6.65 9.95
N GLU A 50 -22.05 -5.51 10.33
CA GLU A 50 -20.72 -5.42 10.93
C GLU A 50 -20.72 -5.89 12.39
N ALA A 51 -21.74 -5.51 13.18
CA ALA A 51 -21.93 -5.98 14.54
C ALA A 51 -22.11 -7.51 14.61
N GLU A 52 -23.04 -8.08 13.84
CA GLU A 52 -23.25 -9.52 13.73
C GLU A 52 -21.97 -10.28 13.33
N LYS A 53 -21.14 -9.72 12.44
CA LYS A 53 -19.88 -10.35 12.05
C LYS A 53 -18.88 -10.37 13.21
N LEU A 54 -18.81 -9.31 14.00
CA LEU A 54 -17.98 -9.25 15.19
C LEU A 54 -18.51 -10.18 16.28
N GLU A 55 -19.83 -10.24 16.49
CA GLU A 55 -20.46 -11.16 17.44
C GLU A 55 -20.20 -12.62 17.03
N ARG A 56 -20.36 -12.99 15.76
CA ARG A 56 -20.02 -14.33 15.24
C ARG A 56 -18.51 -14.66 15.32
N GLN A 57 -17.63 -13.66 15.35
CA GLN A 57 -16.18 -13.84 15.53
C GLN A 57 -15.75 -13.88 17.01
N LEU A 58 -16.56 -13.35 17.91
CA LEU A 58 -16.34 -13.34 19.36
C LEU A 58 -17.16 -14.41 20.10
N ALA A 59 -18.14 -15.00 19.43
CA ALA A 59 -18.92 -16.14 19.91
C ALA A 59 -17.99 -17.33 20.13
N LEU A 60 -17.82 -17.72 21.39
CA LEU A 60 -17.20 -18.98 21.73
C LEU A 60 -18.07 -20.13 21.23
N PRO A 61 -17.48 -21.26 20.79
CA PRO A 61 -18.25 -22.47 20.52
C PRO A 61 -19.02 -22.92 21.78
N PRO A 62 -20.13 -23.68 21.63
CA PRO A 62 -20.84 -24.25 22.78
C PRO A 62 -19.88 -25.12 23.60
N ALA A 63 -20.14 -25.29 24.90
CA ALA A 63 -19.22 -25.95 25.82
C ALA A 63 -18.86 -27.40 25.41
N GLU A 64 -19.74 -28.08 24.68
CA GLU A 64 -19.53 -29.42 24.11
C GLU A 64 -18.51 -29.45 22.94
N GLN A 65 -18.21 -28.28 22.37
CA GLN A 65 -17.25 -28.05 21.28
C GLN A 65 -16.13 -27.08 21.71
N ALA A 66 -16.06 -26.73 23.00
CA ALA A 66 -14.96 -25.94 23.54
C ALA A 66 -13.74 -26.85 23.73
N ALA A 67 -12.63 -26.53 23.05
CA ALA A 67 -11.45 -27.37 23.03
C ALA A 67 -10.94 -27.69 24.45
N THR A 68 -11.04 -28.96 24.84
CA THR A 68 -10.47 -29.49 26.08
C THR A 68 -8.95 -29.47 26.01
N GLN A 69 -8.28 -29.51 27.16
CA GLN A 69 -6.81 -29.53 27.21
C GLN A 69 -6.22 -30.72 26.43
N GLU A 70 -6.96 -31.83 26.38
CA GLU A 70 -6.65 -33.03 25.58
C GLU A 70 -6.74 -32.72 24.08
N SER A 71 -7.85 -32.18 23.58
CA SER A 71 -7.98 -31.82 22.14
C SER A 71 -6.96 -30.77 21.68
N VAL A 72 -6.62 -29.79 22.52
CA VAL A 72 -5.56 -28.80 22.22
C VAL A 72 -4.18 -29.46 22.21
N PHE A 73 -3.95 -30.46 23.05
CA PHE A 73 -2.72 -31.25 23.03
C PHE A 73 -2.63 -32.15 21.78
N GLU A 74 -3.73 -32.79 21.38
CA GLU A 74 -3.84 -33.55 20.14
C GLU A 74 -3.57 -32.68 18.90
N GLU A 75 -4.17 -31.49 18.80
CA GLU A 75 -3.88 -30.52 17.73
C GLU A 75 -2.40 -30.07 17.71
N MET A 76 -1.74 -29.96 18.88
CA MET A 76 -0.30 -29.65 18.95
C MET A 76 0.61 -30.85 18.65
N CYS A 77 0.11 -32.08 18.78
CA CYS A 77 0.85 -33.31 18.48
C CYS A 77 0.65 -33.80 17.04
N GLN A 78 -0.42 -33.39 16.35
CA GLN A 78 -0.60 -33.63 14.92
C GLN A 78 0.54 -32.99 14.11
N GLY A 79 1.28 -33.82 13.37
CA GLY A 79 2.50 -33.40 12.65
C GLY A 79 3.77 -33.33 13.50
N LEU A 80 3.72 -33.74 14.78
CA LEU A 80 4.91 -33.99 15.61
C LEU A 80 5.21 -35.49 15.75
N LEU A 81 4.18 -36.34 15.71
CA LEU A 81 4.33 -37.74 15.32
C LEU A 81 4.25 -37.81 13.79
N GLU A 82 5.39 -38.06 13.15
CA GLU A 82 5.42 -38.84 11.91
C GLU A 82 5.08 -40.30 12.26
N GLU A 83 4.48 -41.05 11.33
CA GLU A 83 3.88 -42.38 11.57
C GLU A 83 4.94 -43.49 11.73
N SER A 84 5.69 -43.44 12.84
CA SER A 84 6.77 -44.38 13.20
C SER A 84 6.28 -45.72 13.77
N ASP A 85 5.23 -46.31 13.16
CA ASP A 85 4.75 -47.67 13.45
C ASP A 85 4.46 -48.40 12.13
N GLY A 86 5.53 -48.92 11.51
CA GLY A 86 5.51 -49.55 10.19
C GLY A 86 6.83 -50.24 9.85
N GLU A 87 7.18 -51.29 10.59
CA GLU A 87 8.43 -52.05 10.37
C GLU A 87 8.54 -52.56 8.93
N GLY A 88 9.66 -52.26 8.26
CA GLY A 88 9.77 -52.53 6.82
C GLY A 88 11.12 -52.27 6.14
N GLU A 89 12.25 -52.26 6.85
CA GLU A 89 13.54 -52.56 6.19
C GLU A 89 13.52 -54.04 5.74
N PRO A 90 13.96 -54.36 4.51
CA PRO A 90 15.38 -54.20 4.18
C PRO A 90 15.75 -53.80 2.73
N GLY A 91 16.89 -53.12 2.63
CA GLY A 91 17.98 -53.55 1.73
C GLY A 91 17.98 -53.10 0.27
N GLU A 92 19.20 -53.01 -0.28
CA GLU A 92 19.58 -53.06 -1.70
C GLU A 92 18.73 -52.19 -2.67
N GLY A 93 19.17 -51.01 -3.14
CA GLY A 93 20.48 -50.73 -3.73
C GLY A 93 20.33 -50.57 -5.25
N GLN A 94 21.16 -49.74 -5.89
CA GLN A 94 21.08 -49.28 -7.30
C GLN A 94 19.95 -48.26 -7.58
N ASP A 95 20.04 -47.32 -8.54
CA ASP A 95 21.18 -46.67 -9.24
C ASP A 95 20.61 -45.44 -10.03
N GLN A 96 21.48 -44.62 -10.65
CA GLN A 96 21.20 -43.71 -11.78
C GLN A 96 20.40 -42.42 -11.52
N GLY A 97 20.93 -41.58 -10.63
CA GLY A 97 20.93 -40.13 -10.89
C GLY A 97 22.12 -39.77 -11.79
N PRO A 98 21.92 -39.20 -13.01
CA PRO A 98 23.02 -39.05 -13.97
C PRO A 98 23.88 -37.80 -13.68
N GLU A 99 24.95 -37.97 -12.90
CA GLU A 99 26.07 -37.00 -12.90
C GLU A 99 26.89 -37.12 -14.20
N GLY A 100 26.87 -36.06 -15.01
CA GLY A 100 27.57 -36.02 -16.30
C GLY A 100 29.07 -35.74 -16.14
N ALA A 101 29.86 -36.81 -16.02
CA ALA A 101 31.32 -36.72 -15.96
C ALA A 101 31.99 -36.31 -17.30
N GLY A 102 33.14 -35.64 -17.17
CA GLY A 102 34.33 -35.81 -18.02
C GLY A 102 34.42 -34.99 -19.32
N ASP A 103 35.60 -34.68 -19.88
CA ASP A 103 37.00 -34.99 -19.51
C ASP A 103 37.91 -34.07 -20.40
N GLN A 104 39.07 -33.47 -20.09
CA GLN A 104 40.04 -33.43 -18.97
C GLN A 104 40.45 -31.93 -18.72
N ALA A 105 41.52 -31.48 -18.02
CA ALA A 105 42.65 -32.10 -17.29
C ALA A 105 43.31 -31.06 -16.35
N ARG A 106 43.82 -31.52 -15.17
CA ARG A 106 45.11 -31.17 -14.52
C ARG A 106 45.47 -29.71 -14.14
N ASP A 107 46.29 -29.44 -13.12
CA ASP A 107 46.74 -30.18 -11.91
C ASP A 107 47.24 -29.14 -10.88
N ASP A 108 47.16 -29.49 -9.60
CA ASP A 108 48.06 -29.18 -8.47
C ASP A 108 48.55 -27.75 -8.07
N GLU A 109 48.22 -27.48 -6.79
CA GLU A 109 49.09 -27.05 -5.67
C GLU A 109 49.61 -25.60 -5.46
N LEU A 110 49.37 -25.20 -4.20
CA LEU A 110 50.20 -24.47 -3.22
C LEU A 110 51.23 -23.38 -3.61
N GLY A 111 51.37 -22.45 -2.65
CA GLY A 111 52.69 -21.97 -2.25
C GLY A 111 53.00 -20.53 -2.66
N GLY A 112 52.90 -19.60 -1.71
CA GLY A 112 53.39 -18.23 -1.91
C GLY A 112 54.90 -18.15 -1.71
N ALA A 113 55.63 -17.63 -2.71
CA ALA A 113 57.00 -17.18 -2.55
C ALA A 113 57.31 -15.95 -3.41
N GLU A 114 58.03 -15.03 -2.77
CA GLU A 114 58.99 -14.02 -3.23
C GLU A 114 59.10 -13.56 -4.69
N ALA A 115 59.43 -12.28 -4.82
CA ALA A 115 59.63 -11.54 -6.05
C ALA A 115 60.60 -12.21 -7.04
N THR A 116 60.10 -12.50 -8.25
CA THR A 116 60.92 -12.86 -9.41
C THR A 116 60.78 -11.85 -10.55
N THR A 117 61.90 -11.69 -11.27
CA THR A 117 62.23 -10.61 -12.22
C THR A 117 61.19 -10.34 -13.32
N PRO A 118 61.13 -9.11 -13.89
CA PRO A 118 60.27 -8.82 -15.03
C PRO A 118 60.65 -9.69 -16.23
N ALA A 119 59.74 -10.58 -16.63
CA ALA A 119 59.91 -11.41 -17.81
C ALA A 119 60.25 -10.54 -19.02
N ARG A 120 61.40 -10.84 -19.65
CA ARG A 120 61.95 -10.03 -20.75
C ARG A 120 60.90 -9.89 -21.84
N LEU A 121 60.71 -8.65 -22.33
CA LEU A 121 59.91 -8.36 -23.51
C LEU A 121 60.31 -9.32 -24.64
N ALA A 122 59.43 -10.28 -24.95
CA ALA A 122 59.66 -11.21 -26.06
C ALA A 122 59.93 -10.36 -27.30
N ALA A 123 61.13 -10.51 -27.88
CA ALA A 123 61.64 -9.56 -28.85
C ALA A 123 60.73 -9.56 -30.07
N VAL A 124 59.87 -8.54 -30.19
CA VAL A 124 58.90 -8.43 -31.28
C VAL A 124 59.68 -8.38 -32.58
N GLU A 125 59.70 -9.51 -33.28
CA GLU A 125 60.40 -9.64 -34.55
C GLU A 125 59.99 -8.49 -35.45
N LYS A 126 60.98 -7.75 -35.94
CA LYS A 126 60.75 -6.46 -36.59
C LYS A 126 60.08 -6.69 -37.93
N LYS A 127 58.74 -6.80 -37.91
CA LYS A 127 57.85 -7.03 -39.07
C LYS A 127 58.44 -6.43 -40.32
N THR A 128 58.73 -7.25 -41.32
CA THR A 128 59.43 -6.80 -42.53
C THR A 128 58.65 -5.69 -43.23
N GLU A 129 59.31 -4.86 -44.04
CA GLU A 129 58.61 -3.76 -44.71
C GLU A 129 57.42 -4.24 -45.54
N GLN A 130 57.53 -5.41 -46.17
CA GLN A 130 56.43 -6.01 -46.93
C GLN A 130 55.25 -6.39 -46.02
N GLN A 131 55.52 -6.97 -44.84
CA GLN A 131 54.48 -7.26 -43.83
C GLN A 131 53.82 -5.95 -43.34
N ARG A 132 54.60 -4.91 -43.02
CA ARG A 132 54.09 -3.59 -42.60
C ARG A 132 53.24 -2.92 -43.69
N ARG A 133 53.68 -2.99 -44.97
CA ARG A 133 52.93 -2.46 -46.12
C ARG A 133 51.61 -3.23 -46.33
N ARG A 134 51.62 -4.57 -46.25
CA ARG A 134 50.42 -5.43 -46.31
C ARG A 134 49.45 -5.15 -45.15
N GLU A 135 49.96 -5.02 -43.93
CA GLU A 135 49.16 -4.69 -42.74
C GLU A 135 48.52 -3.29 -42.83
N LYS A 136 49.27 -2.28 -43.31
CA LYS A 136 48.74 -0.94 -43.57
C LYS A 136 47.63 -0.98 -44.63
N ALA A 137 47.82 -1.71 -45.73
CA ALA A 137 46.80 -1.88 -46.76
C ALA A 137 45.54 -2.58 -46.22
N ALA A 138 45.69 -3.67 -45.48
CA ALA A 138 44.59 -4.39 -44.83
C ALA A 138 43.83 -3.51 -43.82
N ARG A 139 44.54 -2.66 -43.06
CA ARG A 139 43.91 -1.67 -42.15
C ARG A 139 43.11 -0.62 -42.92
N MET A 140 43.64 -0.08 -44.03
CA MET A 140 42.91 0.87 -44.89
C MET A 140 41.65 0.24 -45.50
N LEU A 141 41.75 -0.99 -46.01
CA LEU A 141 40.60 -1.73 -46.54
C LEU A 141 39.53 -2.00 -45.46
N ARG A 142 39.93 -2.39 -44.24
CA ARG A 142 39.01 -2.55 -43.10
C ARG A 142 38.30 -1.23 -42.75
N VAL A 143 39.00 -0.09 -42.77
CA VAL A 143 38.40 1.24 -42.52
C VAL A 143 37.41 1.61 -43.63
N GLN A 144 37.75 1.40 -44.90
CA GLN A 144 36.82 1.64 -46.04
C GLN A 144 35.57 0.75 -45.95
N GLN A 145 35.74 -0.55 -45.67
CA GLN A 145 34.62 -1.47 -45.47
C GLN A 145 33.75 -1.08 -44.27
N ALA A 146 34.35 -0.62 -43.16
CA ALA A 146 33.62 -0.11 -42.01
C ALA A 146 32.81 1.16 -42.35
N ALA A 147 33.38 2.09 -43.11
CA ALA A 147 32.69 3.29 -43.57
C ALA A 147 31.49 2.97 -44.49
N VAL A 148 31.64 2.03 -45.44
CA VAL A 148 30.55 1.56 -46.31
C VAL A 148 29.46 0.84 -45.50
N ARG A 149 29.85 0.00 -44.53
CA ARG A 149 28.89 -0.65 -43.60
C ARG A 149 28.13 0.40 -42.77
N ALA A 150 28.80 1.41 -42.24
CA ALA A 150 28.19 2.50 -41.48
C ALA A 150 27.22 3.34 -42.34
N ALA A 151 27.57 3.63 -43.60
CA ALA A 151 26.68 4.29 -44.55
C ALA A 151 25.42 3.44 -44.84
N ARG A 152 25.57 2.12 -45.03
CA ARG A 152 24.45 1.18 -45.22
C ARG A 152 23.55 1.12 -43.98
N LEU A 153 24.12 1.12 -42.77
CA LEU A 153 23.35 1.15 -41.51
C LEU A 153 22.57 2.47 -41.34
N ARG A 154 23.19 3.62 -41.61
CA ARG A 154 22.50 4.93 -41.63
C ARG A 154 21.34 4.98 -42.62
N HIS A 155 21.49 4.35 -43.79
CA HIS A 155 20.39 4.23 -44.74
C HIS A 155 19.27 3.30 -44.22
N GLN A 156 19.60 2.21 -43.52
CA GLN A 156 18.63 1.33 -42.85
C GLN A 156 17.90 2.03 -41.68
N GLU A 157 18.56 2.95 -40.97
CA GLU A 157 17.96 3.76 -39.91
C GLU A 157 16.80 4.63 -40.43
N LEU A 158 16.88 5.13 -41.68
CA LEU A 158 15.78 5.90 -42.29
C LEU A 158 14.48 5.10 -42.35
N PHE A 159 14.53 3.81 -42.66
CA PHE A 159 13.36 2.93 -42.65
C PHE A 159 12.85 2.67 -41.23
N ARG A 160 13.75 2.59 -40.24
CA ARG A 160 13.39 2.49 -38.81
C ARG A 160 12.67 3.73 -38.29
N LEU A 161 12.88 4.92 -38.87
CA LEU A 161 12.20 6.16 -38.44
C LEU A 161 10.67 6.05 -38.45
N ARG A 162 10.06 5.27 -39.37
CA ARG A 162 8.60 5.06 -39.38
C ARG A 162 8.14 4.29 -38.14
N GLY A 163 8.87 3.24 -37.75
CA GLY A 163 8.60 2.48 -36.53
C GLY A 163 8.82 3.31 -35.27
N ILE A 164 9.92 4.07 -35.20
CA ILE A 164 10.23 4.97 -34.09
C ILE A 164 9.14 6.03 -33.92
N LYS A 165 8.67 6.66 -35.02
CA LYS A 165 7.56 7.62 -34.98
C LYS A 165 6.28 7.00 -34.44
N ALA A 166 5.93 5.77 -34.83
CA ALA A 166 4.76 5.05 -34.33
C ALA A 166 4.89 4.73 -32.82
N GLN A 167 6.04 4.23 -32.38
CA GLN A 167 6.34 3.95 -30.97
C GLN A 167 6.28 5.22 -30.11
N VAL A 168 6.81 6.35 -30.60
CA VAL A 168 6.73 7.66 -29.93
C VAL A 168 5.27 8.12 -29.83
N ALA A 169 4.48 8.00 -30.90
CA ALA A 169 3.06 8.36 -30.89
C ALA A 169 2.25 7.51 -29.89
N GLN A 170 2.46 6.19 -29.87
CA GLN A 170 1.85 5.27 -28.88
C GLN A 170 2.23 5.67 -27.45
N ARG A 171 3.53 5.89 -27.18
CA ARG A 171 4.03 6.29 -25.86
C ARG A 171 3.49 7.65 -25.42
N LEU A 172 3.31 8.61 -26.33
CA LEU A 172 2.68 9.90 -26.03
C LEU A 172 1.19 9.75 -25.71
N ALA A 173 0.46 8.94 -26.46
CA ALA A 173 -0.96 8.65 -26.18
C ALA A 173 -1.16 7.94 -24.83
N GLU A 174 -0.29 6.98 -24.48
CA GLU A 174 -0.26 6.39 -23.15
C GLU A 174 0.03 7.42 -22.04
N LEU A 175 1.03 8.28 -22.24
CA LEU A 175 1.37 9.32 -21.26
C LEU A 175 0.25 10.34 -21.09
N ALA A 176 -0.51 10.65 -22.14
CA ALA A 176 -1.73 11.46 -22.08
C ALA A 176 -2.82 10.77 -21.24
N ARG A 177 -3.20 9.52 -21.56
CA ARG A 177 -4.16 8.71 -20.79
C ARG A 177 -3.75 8.58 -19.31
N ARG A 178 -2.46 8.32 -19.04
CA ARG A 178 -1.90 8.28 -17.67
C ARG A 178 -1.88 9.65 -16.98
N ARG A 179 -1.87 10.78 -17.72
CA ARG A 179 -2.00 12.14 -17.17
C ARG A 179 -3.45 12.48 -16.85
N GLU A 180 -4.39 12.09 -17.71
CA GLU A 180 -5.84 12.23 -17.51
C GLU A 180 -6.34 11.41 -16.33
N ARG A 181 -6.00 10.11 -16.25
CA ARG A 181 -6.35 9.27 -15.10
C ARG A 181 -5.85 9.87 -13.78
N ARG A 182 -4.61 10.38 -13.73
CA ARG A 182 -4.05 11.07 -12.54
C ARG A 182 -4.71 12.42 -12.24
N ARG A 183 -5.22 13.14 -13.25
CA ARG A 183 -6.02 14.36 -13.05
C ARG A 183 -7.38 14.02 -12.45
N ALA A 184 -8.11 13.07 -13.02
CA ALA A 184 -9.41 12.61 -12.53
C ALA A 184 -9.32 12.07 -11.10
N GLN A 185 -8.31 11.23 -10.81
CA GLN A 185 -8.03 10.75 -9.45
C GLN A 185 -7.76 11.90 -8.47
N ARG A 186 -6.93 12.89 -8.85
CA ARG A 186 -6.64 14.05 -8.00
C ARG A 186 -7.86 14.92 -7.72
N LEU A 187 -8.78 15.05 -8.67
CA LEU A 187 -10.05 15.76 -8.46
C LEU A 187 -10.93 14.96 -7.47
N ALA A 188 -11.16 13.68 -7.74
CA ALA A 188 -11.94 12.79 -6.87
C ALA A 188 -11.31 12.54 -5.46
N GLU A 189 -10.07 12.98 -5.23
CA GLU A 189 -9.36 12.97 -3.94
C GLU A 189 -9.32 14.38 -3.27
N ALA A 190 -9.73 15.43 -3.97
CA ALA A 190 -9.81 16.80 -3.42
C ALA A 190 -11.11 17.04 -2.61
N ASP A 191 -12.16 16.27 -2.92
CA ASP A 191 -13.45 16.29 -2.25
C ASP A 191 -13.55 15.26 -1.10
N LYS A 192 -12.60 14.32 -1.03
CA LYS A 192 -12.61 13.25 -0.02
C LYS A 192 -11.89 13.68 1.26
N PRO A 193 -12.43 13.30 2.44
CA PRO A 193 -11.75 13.54 3.72
C PRO A 193 -10.44 12.76 3.77
N ARG A 194 -9.36 13.43 4.18
CA ARG A 194 -8.01 12.89 4.26
C ARG A 194 -7.70 12.40 5.67
N ARG A 195 -6.89 11.35 5.76
CA ARG A 195 -6.36 10.87 7.04
C ARG A 195 -5.20 11.77 7.48
N LEU A 196 -5.51 12.80 8.26
CA LEU A 196 -4.51 13.72 8.83
C LEU A 196 -3.71 13.09 9.99
N GLY A 197 -4.34 12.21 10.78
CA GLY A 197 -3.74 11.60 11.97
C GLY A 197 -4.03 10.11 12.13
N ARG A 198 -3.89 9.57 13.35
CA ARG A 198 -4.10 8.13 13.64
C ARG A 198 -5.51 7.67 13.26
N LEU A 199 -6.53 8.45 13.62
CA LEU A 199 -7.93 8.10 13.37
C LEU A 199 -8.35 8.46 11.93
N LYS A 200 -9.26 7.67 11.36
CA LYS A 200 -9.93 7.98 10.09
C LYS A 200 -11.07 8.98 10.36
N TYR A 201 -11.48 9.73 9.33
CA TYR A 201 -12.77 10.42 9.39
C TYR A 201 -13.89 9.37 9.43
N GLN A 202 -14.86 9.59 10.32
CA GLN A 202 -16.14 8.89 10.35
C GLN A 202 -17.21 9.92 9.99
N ALA A 203 -18.20 9.55 9.17
CA ALA A 203 -19.37 10.39 8.94
C ALA A 203 -20.11 10.69 10.26
N PRO A 204 -20.94 11.75 10.34
CA PRO A 204 -22.06 11.76 11.27
C PRO A 204 -23.07 10.65 10.91
N ASP A 205 -24.01 10.43 11.82
CA ASP A 205 -25.25 9.69 11.53
C ASP A 205 -26.16 10.57 10.67
N ILE A 206 -27.15 9.99 9.98
CA ILE A 206 -28.14 10.78 9.21
C ILE A 206 -29.28 11.15 10.15
N ASP A 207 -29.49 12.44 10.39
CA ASP A 207 -30.64 12.95 11.17
C ASP A 207 -31.91 12.85 10.29
N VAL A 208 -32.87 11.99 10.66
CA VAL A 208 -34.11 11.71 9.90
C VAL A 208 -35.31 11.54 10.84
N GLN A 209 -36.50 11.97 10.40
CA GLN A 209 -37.76 11.73 11.10
C GLN A 209 -38.39 10.40 10.67
N LEU A 210 -38.98 9.65 11.60
CA LEU A 210 -39.84 8.52 11.26
C LEU A 210 -41.21 9.01 10.78
N SER A 211 -41.92 8.20 10.00
CA SER A 211 -43.26 8.53 9.49
C SER A 211 -44.32 8.80 10.58
N SER A 212 -44.06 8.36 11.82
CA SER A 212 -44.89 8.63 13.01
C SER A 212 -44.42 9.84 13.83
N GLU A 213 -43.32 10.48 13.43
CA GLU A 213 -42.68 11.61 14.14
C GLU A 213 -42.68 12.90 13.32
N LEU A 214 -42.89 12.81 12.00
CA LEU A 214 -43.31 13.94 11.14
C LEU A 214 -44.47 14.70 11.80
N ALA A 215 -44.37 16.03 11.84
CA ALA A 215 -45.26 16.88 12.64
C ALA A 215 -46.14 17.79 11.77
N ASP A 216 -47.47 17.70 11.91
CA ASP A 216 -48.43 18.51 11.14
C ASP A 216 -48.32 20.04 11.35
N SER A 217 -47.54 20.51 12.34
CA SER A 217 -47.29 21.94 12.53
C SER A 217 -45.86 22.26 12.97
N LEU A 218 -45.36 23.43 12.55
CA LEU A 218 -44.11 24.02 13.05
C LEU A 218 -44.11 24.30 14.57
N ARG A 219 -45.28 24.27 15.23
CA ARG A 219 -45.40 24.41 16.69
C ARG A 219 -45.22 23.09 17.43
N THR A 220 -45.44 21.96 16.74
CA THR A 220 -45.28 20.59 17.26
C THR A 220 -43.97 19.93 16.80
N LEU A 221 -43.29 20.50 15.80
CA LEU A 221 -41.95 20.10 15.37
C LEU A 221 -40.95 20.09 16.54
N LYS A 222 -40.31 18.94 16.75
CA LYS A 222 -39.12 18.83 17.61
C LYS A 222 -37.87 19.17 16.76
N PRO A 223 -36.94 20.00 17.26
CA PRO A 223 -35.68 20.26 16.56
C PRO A 223 -34.72 19.07 16.71
N GLU A 224 -34.06 18.70 15.61
CA GLU A 224 -33.22 17.51 15.51
C GLU A 224 -31.76 17.79 15.17
N GLY A 225 -30.94 16.74 15.26
CA GLY A 225 -29.50 16.81 15.06
C GLY A 225 -28.76 17.63 16.11
N ASN A 226 -27.52 17.99 15.80
CA ASN A 226 -26.74 18.91 16.63
C ASN A 226 -25.78 19.74 15.78
N ILE A 227 -26.09 21.04 15.64
CA ILE A 227 -25.33 22.00 14.82
C ILE A 227 -23.84 22.02 15.19
N LEU A 228 -23.48 21.90 16.48
CA LEU A 228 -22.07 21.87 16.89
C LEU A 228 -21.37 20.58 16.44
N ARG A 229 -22.06 19.44 16.50
CA ARG A 229 -21.54 18.13 16.05
C ARG A 229 -21.36 18.12 14.52
N ASP A 230 -22.33 18.62 13.77
CA ASP A 230 -22.24 18.78 12.32
C ASP A 230 -21.12 19.77 11.92
N ARG A 231 -21.10 21.00 12.45
CA ARG A 231 -20.02 21.97 12.13
C ARG A 231 -18.64 21.42 12.46
N PHE A 232 -18.49 20.66 13.55
CA PHE A 232 -17.25 19.95 13.89
C PHE A 232 -16.88 18.85 12.88
N LYS A 233 -17.85 18.04 12.44
CA LYS A 233 -17.66 17.05 11.36
C LYS A 233 -17.33 17.71 10.02
N SER A 234 -17.96 18.85 9.68
CA SER A 234 -17.63 19.67 8.51
C SER A 234 -16.18 20.18 8.55
N PHE A 235 -15.67 20.62 9.70
CA PHE A 235 -14.24 20.98 9.84
C PHE A 235 -13.30 19.77 9.65
N GLN A 236 -13.71 18.56 10.05
CA GLN A 236 -12.95 17.34 9.79
C GLN A 236 -13.00 16.92 8.33
N LYS A 237 -14.19 16.93 7.71
CA LYS A 237 -14.41 16.59 6.29
C LYS A 237 -13.66 17.54 5.35
N ARG A 238 -13.56 18.81 5.72
CA ARG A 238 -12.74 19.84 5.05
C ARG A 238 -11.24 19.80 5.36
N ASN A 239 -10.75 18.79 6.08
CA ASN A 239 -9.33 18.67 6.45
C ASN A 239 -8.76 19.88 7.21
N MET A 240 -9.59 20.62 7.96
CA MET A 240 -9.18 21.76 8.80
C MET A 240 -8.81 21.33 10.22
N ILE A 241 -9.46 20.29 10.74
CA ILE A 241 -9.22 19.69 12.06
C ILE A 241 -9.09 18.19 11.86
N GLU A 242 -8.11 17.54 12.50
CA GLU A 242 -8.00 16.08 12.43
C GLU A 242 -9.00 15.36 13.37
N PRO A 243 -9.53 14.18 12.98
CA PRO A 243 -10.33 13.36 13.88
C PRO A 243 -9.57 12.97 15.15
N ARG A 244 -10.12 13.31 16.31
CA ARG A 244 -9.55 13.04 17.65
C ARG A 244 -10.61 12.54 18.62
N GLU A 245 -10.21 11.60 19.47
CA GLU A 245 -10.95 11.23 20.68
C GLU A 245 -10.55 12.11 21.87
N ARG A 246 -11.44 12.28 22.85
CA ARG A 246 -11.12 12.99 24.10
C ARG A 246 -10.15 12.14 24.94
N ALA A 247 -8.95 12.66 25.16
CA ALA A 247 -7.95 12.01 26.00
C ALA A 247 -8.51 11.72 27.42
N LYS A 248 -8.46 10.45 27.83
CA LYS A 248 -8.90 10.01 29.17
C LYS A 248 -7.76 10.22 30.16
N PHE A 249 -7.94 11.12 31.13
CA PHE A 249 -6.93 11.48 32.14
C PHE A 249 -6.69 10.36 33.17
N LYS A 250 -6.04 9.27 32.75
CA LYS A 250 -5.57 8.19 33.63
C LYS A 250 -4.11 8.43 34.04
N ARG A 251 -3.81 8.42 35.33
CA ARG A 251 -2.43 8.50 35.84
C ARG A 251 -1.74 7.13 35.65
N LYS A 252 -0.49 7.13 35.19
CA LYS A 252 0.31 5.89 35.00
C LYS A 252 0.58 5.16 36.32
N TYR A 253 0.69 5.89 37.43
CA TYR A 253 0.98 5.37 38.76
C TYR A 253 -0.16 5.71 39.71
N LYS A 254 -0.46 4.80 40.65
CA LYS A 254 -1.42 5.04 41.74
C LYS A 254 -0.93 6.21 42.61
N VAL A 255 -1.84 7.09 43.01
CA VAL A 255 -1.51 8.18 43.95
C VAL A 255 -1.34 7.57 45.33
N LYS A 256 -0.16 7.73 45.93
CA LYS A 256 0.04 7.42 47.35
C LYS A 256 -0.63 8.53 48.16
N LEU A 257 -1.80 8.23 48.73
CA LEU A 257 -2.38 9.05 49.79
C LEU A 257 -1.58 8.79 51.07
N VAL A 258 -1.21 9.86 51.76
CA VAL A 258 -0.44 9.82 53.02
C VAL A 258 -1.06 10.86 53.94
N GLU A 259 -1.31 10.47 55.18
CA GLU A 259 -1.82 11.38 56.22
C GLU A 259 -0.80 12.50 56.49
N LYS A 260 -1.29 13.74 56.58
CA LYS A 260 -0.46 14.86 57.01
C LYS A 260 -0.16 14.70 58.50
N ARG A 261 1.10 14.88 58.89
CA ARG A 261 1.61 14.71 60.28
C ARG A 261 0.68 15.29 61.36
N ALA A 262 0.24 16.54 61.17
CA ALA A 262 -0.66 17.25 62.09
C ALA A 262 -2.03 16.58 62.37
N PHE A 263 -2.47 15.62 61.54
CA PHE A 263 -3.69 14.82 61.81
C PHE A 263 -3.38 13.46 62.44
N ARG A 264 -2.15 12.96 62.29
CA ARG A 264 -1.65 11.73 62.92
C ARG A 264 -1.16 11.98 64.36
N GLU A 265 -0.84 13.22 64.68
CA GLU A 265 -0.41 13.69 66.01
C GLU A 265 -1.59 14.04 66.93
N ILE A 266 -2.83 14.10 66.41
CA ILE A 266 -4.05 14.28 67.20
C ILE A 266 -4.48 12.91 67.74
N GLN A 267 -4.34 12.72 69.05
CA GLN A 267 -4.90 11.60 69.81
C GLN A 267 -6.13 12.07 70.59
N LEU A 268 -7.09 11.17 70.80
CA LEU A 268 -8.30 11.38 71.60
C LEU A 268 -8.10 10.86 73.03
#